data_AF-A0A954G5X4-F1
#
_entry.id   AF-A0A954G5X4-F1
#
_cell.length_a   1.000
_cell.length_b   1.000
_cell.length_c   1.000
_cell.angle_alpha   90.00
_cell.angle_beta   90.00
_cell.angle_gamma   90.00
#
_symmetry.space_group_name_H-M   'P 1'
#
loop_
_entity.id
_entity.type
_entity.pdbx_description
1 polymer ?
#
loop_
_entity_poly.entity_id
_entity_poly.type
_entity_poly.pdbx_seq_one_letter_code
_entity_poly.pdbx_strand_id
1 'polypeptide(L)' 'PHQSVCLAAYGDYGPGYICTEIAYSQGGYESSPRASLVAPEVESVLIGVIRRLVSSEEKSPE' A
#
# COMPACT_ATOMS: atom_id res chain seq x y z
N PRO A 1 16.70 8.81 -8.60
CA PRO A 1 15.97 9.85 -9.37
C PRO A 1 15.72 9.52 -10.86
N HIS A 2 16.35 8.49 -11.44
CA HIS A 2 16.17 8.10 -12.85
C HIS A 2 15.01 7.11 -13.12
N GLN A 3 14.28 6.71 -12.08
CA GLN A 3 13.13 5.80 -12.17
C GLN A 3 11.94 6.43 -11.43
N SER A 4 10.77 6.36 -12.05
CA SER A 4 9.50 6.81 -11.49
C SER A 4 8.72 5.63 -10.94
N VAL A 5 8.21 5.75 -9.72
CA VAL A 5 7.26 4.80 -9.15
C VAL A 5 5.88 5.44 -9.17
N CYS A 6 4.95 4.81 -9.88
CA CYS A 6 3.56 5.27 -9.99
C CYS A 6 2.66 4.31 -9.20
N LEU A 7 1.71 4.85 -8.43
CA LEU A 7 0.71 4.07 -7.69
C LEU A 7 -0.68 4.25 -8.33
N ALA A 8 -1.24 3.18 -8.89
CA ALA A 8 -2.65 3.12 -9.25
C ALA A 8 -3.45 2.71 -7.99
N ALA A 9 -4.07 3.69 -7.33
CA ALA A 9 -4.69 3.46 -6.02
C ALA A 9 -6.09 2.84 -6.12
N TYR A 10 -6.97 3.43 -6.92
CA TYR A 10 -8.36 2.97 -7.02
C TYR A 10 -8.44 1.76 -7.93
N GLY A 11 -9.01 0.67 -7.40
CA GLY A 11 -9.31 -0.55 -8.12
C GLY A 11 -10.69 -1.07 -7.74
N ASP A 12 -11.26 -1.89 -8.61
CA ASP A 12 -12.57 -2.49 -8.38
C ASP A 12 -12.58 -3.28 -7.06
N TYR A 13 -13.58 -3.00 -6.23
CA TYR A 13 -13.76 -3.65 -4.92
C TYR A 13 -12.58 -3.51 -3.94
N GLY A 14 -11.84 -2.39 -4.01
CA GLY A 14 -10.81 -2.07 -3.02
C GLY A 14 -11.35 -1.99 -1.57
N PRO A 15 -10.52 -2.22 -0.55
CA PRO A 15 -10.93 -2.33 0.86
C PRO A 15 -11.28 -0.98 1.53
N GLY A 16 -11.56 0.05 0.74
CA GLY A 16 -11.65 1.44 1.21
C GLY A 16 -10.28 2.06 1.46
N TYR A 17 -10.15 2.82 2.54
CA TYR A 17 -8.92 3.50 2.91
C TYR A 17 -7.87 2.52 3.45
N ILE A 18 -6.61 2.78 3.09
CA ILE A 18 -5.44 2.07 3.61
C ILE A 18 -4.55 3.14 4.24
N CYS A 19 -4.48 3.15 5.56
CA CYS A 19 -3.68 4.10 6.31
C CYS A 19 -2.32 3.51 6.70
N THR A 20 -1.42 4.36 7.19
CA THR A 20 -0.26 3.91 7.94
C THR A 20 -0.72 3.22 9.23
N GLU A 21 0.09 2.29 9.75
CA GLU A 21 -0.20 1.51 10.95
C GLU A 21 -0.50 2.42 12.14
N ILE A 22 0.31 3.47 12.33
CA ILE A 22 0.12 4.43 13.43
C ILE A 22 -1.20 5.21 13.34
N ALA A 23 -1.74 5.45 12.14
CA ALA A 23 -2.96 6.24 11.96
C ALA A 23 -4.21 5.54 12.53
N TYR A 24 -4.21 4.21 12.65
CA TYR A 24 -5.28 3.48 13.32
C TYR A 24 -5.32 3.72 14.82
N SER A 25 -4.15 3.97 15.44
CA SER A 25 -4.07 4.36 16.86
C SER A 25 -4.42 5.83 17.09
N GLN A 26 -4.15 6.69 16.11
CA GLN A 26 -4.44 8.13 16.17
C GLN A 26 -5.91 8.44 15.86
N GLY A 27 -6.61 7.53 15.17
CA GLY A 27 -7.98 7.70 14.75
C GLY A 27 -8.12 8.66 13.56
N GLY A 28 -9.37 8.91 13.17
CA GLY A 28 -9.71 9.67 11.96
C GLY A 28 -10.83 9.00 11.19
N TYR A 29 -11.29 9.64 10.11
CA TYR A 29 -12.29 9.01 9.25
C TYR A 29 -11.70 7.82 8.51
N GLU A 30 -10.54 8.03 7.89
CA GLU A 30 -9.86 7.09 7.00
C GLU A 30 -9.48 5.79 7.72
N SER A 31 -9.04 5.86 8.99
CA SER A 31 -8.66 4.68 9.77
C SER A 31 -9.81 4.06 10.57
N SER A 32 -11.04 4.55 10.39
CA SER A 32 -12.21 4.02 11.11
C SER A 32 -12.70 2.70 10.50
N PRO A 33 -13.34 1.80 11.31
CA PRO A 33 -13.90 0.54 10.81
C PRO A 33 -14.94 0.66 9.69
N ARG A 34 -15.53 1.86 9.51
CA ARG A 34 -16.49 2.14 8.44
C ARG A 34 -15.84 2.51 7.10
N ALA A 35 -14.57 2.94 7.11
CA ALA A 35 -13.88 3.50 5.96
C ALA A 35 -12.69 2.64 5.52
N SER A 36 -12.08 1.90 6.44
CA SER A 36 -11.01 0.95 6.17
C SER A 36 -11.45 -0.46 6.55
N LEU A 37 -11.27 -1.39 5.61
CA LEU A 37 -11.59 -2.81 5.77
C LEU A 37 -10.33 -3.68 5.90
N VAL A 38 -9.23 -3.09 6.37
CA VAL A 38 -7.94 -3.77 6.61
C VAL A 38 -7.43 -3.48 8.02
N ALA A 39 -6.53 -4.32 8.50
CA ALA A 39 -5.88 -4.16 9.80
C ALA A 39 -4.63 -3.24 9.70
N PRO A 40 -4.16 -2.64 10.81
CA PRO A 40 -3.00 -1.74 10.81
C PRO A 40 -1.73 -2.33 10.16
N GLU A 41 -1.51 -3.63 10.34
CA GLU A 41 -0.32 -4.35 9.86
C GLU A 41 -0.21 -4.40 8.32
N VAL A 42 -1.29 -4.03 7.61
CA VAL A 42 -1.34 -3.99 6.14
C VAL A 42 -0.24 -3.10 5.54
N GLU A 43 0.19 -2.05 6.24
CA GLU A 43 1.27 -1.18 5.79
C GLU A 43 2.56 -1.99 5.57
N SER A 44 2.95 -2.78 6.57
CA SER A 44 4.18 -3.59 6.50
C SER A 44 4.13 -4.63 5.37
N VAL A 45 2.96 -5.24 5.17
CA VAL A 45 2.71 -6.24 4.13
C VAL A 45 2.82 -5.61 2.74
N LEU A 46 2.08 -4.52 2.49
CA LEU A 46 2.06 -3.87 1.19
C LEU A 46 3.41 -3.24 0.83
N ILE A 47 4.05 -2.53 1.76
CA ILE A 47 5.35 -1.93 1.52
C ILE A 47 6.42 -2.99 1.27
N GLY A 48 6.39 -4.12 1.99
CA GLY A 48 7.28 -5.24 1.75
C GLY A 48 7.15 -5.83 0.35
N VAL A 49 5.90 -6.05 -0.11
CA VAL A 49 5.61 -6.57 -1.45
C VAL A 49 5.98 -5.55 -2.53
N ILE A 50 5.58 -4.28 -2.38
CA ILE A 50 5.90 -3.21 -3.33
C ILE A 50 7.41 -3.10 -3.51
N ARG A 51 8.18 -3.07 -2.41
CA ARG A 51 9.65 -3.04 -2.47
C ARG A 51 10.21 -4.20 -3.26
N ARG A 52 9.72 -5.42 -3.00
CA ARG A 52 10.16 -6.61 -3.75
C ARG A 52 9.85 -6.51 -5.25
N LEU A 53 8.67 -6.01 -5.61
CA LEU A 53 8.25 -5.88 -7.01
C LEU A 53 9.02 -4.79 -7.76
N VAL A 54 9.31 -3.65 -7.11
CA VAL A 54 10.04 -2.54 -7.76
C VAL A 54 11.55 -2.71 -7.71
N SER A 55 12.06 -3.60 -6.85
CA SER A 55 13.50 -3.88 -6.71
C SER A 55 13.94 -5.14 -7.45
N SER A 56 13.04 -5.92 -8.03
CA SER A 56 13.43 -7.04 -8.89
C SER A 56 14.01 -6.49 -10.18
N GLU A 57 15.31 -6.72 -10.42
CA GLU A 57 15.90 -6.47 -11.72
C GLU A 57 15.17 -7.33 -12.76
N GLU A 58 14.55 -6.66 -13.73
CA GLU A 58 14.17 -7.25 -14.99
C GLU A 58 15.48 -7.72 -15.64
N LYS A 59 15.77 -9.03 -15.59
CA LYS A 59 16.85 -9.58 -16.43
C LYS A 59 16.45 -9.29 -17.87
N SER A 60 17.16 -8.34 -18.50
CA SER A 60 17.04 -8.10 -19.94
C SER A 60 17.18 -9.43 -20.68
N PRO A 61 16.26 -9.80 -21.58
CA PRO A 61 16.49 -10.94 -22.45
C PRO A 61 17.74 -10.65 -23.30
N GLU A 62 18.65 -11.63 -23.40
CA GLU A 62 19.78 -11.64 -24.33
C GLU A 62 19.33 -11.63 -25.79
#